data_AF-X6LLA8-F1
#
_entry.id   AF-X6LLA8-F1
#
_cell.length_a   1.000
_cell.length_b   1.000
_cell.length_c   1.000
_cell.angle_alpha   90.00
_cell.angle_beta   90.00
_cell.angle_gamma   90.00
#
_symmetry.space_group_name_H-M   'P 1'
#
loop_
_entity.id
_entity.type
_entity.pdbx_description
1 polymer ?
#
loop_
_entity_poly.entity_id
_entity_poly.type
_entity_poly.pdbx_seq_one_letter_code
_entity_poly.pdbx_strand_id
1 'polypeptide(L)'
;SSIELLESFINTKNFIKNPKEVFQPFLTEKSSAAVRLQVEKHKSDIMLAFQHDNYQIAQTKLDELHALNNVLKNDSIESEYNDCVKKLIHQWNGKIEQAKSVFNKSIVAPHAISKEDVLAYKKTIDELKSADPLRSHLKDAISADALVQNLNDQTHHLISEIEKNMENEIALKVHLDKLAQVKNVFPNFASAYKQACQTLAKLLTNSVNNAKECIEKNKFEEVRKGLEAIVKVLPLQSNLVSLFDVKKEIQHLETLLMTHLNSVVNKGIVVTKRAVKDESDSKKEEKDDNSSSVRVSKLTKSDIELLEANIILLETAMNVFESPCEHFNLSKPIKELFHSFLNEII
;
A
#
# COMPACT_ATOMS: atom_id res chain seq x y z
N SER A 1 -19.46 14.87 95.07
CA SER A 1 -18.85 15.54 93.91
C SER A 1 -17.99 14.67 92.98
N SER A 2 -17.76 13.37 93.24
CA SER A 2 -17.06 12.47 92.27
C SER A 2 -17.98 11.42 91.63
N ILE A 3 -19.03 11.02 92.34
CA ILE A 3 -20.04 10.05 91.86
C ILE A 3 -20.94 10.66 90.80
N GLU A 4 -21.42 11.90 90.99
CA GLU A 4 -22.19 12.64 89.98
C GLU A 4 -21.40 12.86 88.67
N LEU A 5 -20.08 13.03 88.76
CA LEU A 5 -19.22 13.15 87.59
C LEU A 5 -19.14 11.82 86.83
N LEU A 6 -18.94 10.71 87.54
CA LEU A 6 -18.94 9.36 86.97
C LEU A 6 -20.30 8.98 86.35
N GLU A 7 -21.42 9.32 87.00
CA GLU A 7 -22.76 9.13 86.45
C GLU A 7 -22.99 9.95 85.17
N SER A 8 -22.44 11.19 85.11
CA SER A 8 -22.50 12.02 83.90
C SER A 8 -21.71 11.44 82.72
N PHE A 9 -20.61 10.71 82.98
CA PHE A 9 -19.84 10.01 81.96
C PHE A 9 -20.49 8.70 81.50
N ILE A 10 -21.35 8.07 82.32
CA ILE A 10 -22.08 6.85 81.95
C ILE A 10 -23.39 7.20 81.22
N ASN A 11 -23.86 8.44 81.33
CA ASN A 11 -25.08 8.91 80.70
C ASN A 11 -24.90 9.15 79.18
N THR A 12 -25.20 8.12 78.40
CA THR A 12 -25.11 8.13 76.92
C THR A 12 -26.13 9.04 76.23
N LYS A 13 -27.06 9.69 76.97
CA LYS A 13 -28.01 10.66 76.38
C LYS A 13 -27.30 11.83 75.68
N ASN A 14 -26.13 12.22 76.18
CA ASN A 14 -25.34 13.34 75.65
C ASN A 14 -24.20 12.89 74.74
N PHE A 15 -24.06 11.58 74.50
CA PHE A 15 -23.02 11.08 73.62
C PHE A 15 -23.39 11.39 72.16
N ILE A 16 -22.37 11.71 71.38
CA ILE A 16 -22.51 11.95 69.95
C ILE A 16 -22.97 10.62 69.31
N LYS A 17 -24.25 10.54 68.94
CA LYS A 17 -24.84 9.33 68.34
C LYS A 17 -24.35 9.08 66.91
N ASN A 18 -24.04 10.15 66.18
CA ASN A 18 -23.43 10.10 64.83
C ASN A 18 -22.16 10.97 64.79
N PRO A 19 -20.99 10.42 65.13
CA PRO A 19 -19.73 11.17 65.11
C PRO A 19 -19.42 11.85 63.77
N LYS A 20 -19.87 11.25 62.66
CA LYS A 20 -19.70 11.79 61.29
C LYS A 20 -20.46 13.08 61.03
N GLU A 21 -21.50 13.39 61.80
CA GLU A 21 -22.26 14.64 61.67
C GLU A 21 -21.65 15.77 62.51
N VAL A 22 -21.01 15.42 63.64
CA VAL A 22 -20.42 16.39 64.59
C VAL A 22 -18.97 16.72 64.25
N PHE A 23 -18.19 15.72 63.82
CA PHE A 23 -16.81 15.92 63.40
C PHE A 23 -16.73 16.04 61.89
N GLN A 24 -16.95 17.26 61.39
CA GLN A 24 -16.62 17.62 60.02
C GLN A 24 -15.13 17.96 59.92
N PRO A 25 -14.46 17.66 58.79
CA PRO A 25 -13.15 18.23 58.51
C PRO A 25 -13.23 19.76 58.62
N PHE A 26 -12.51 20.34 59.57
CA PHE A 26 -12.40 21.79 59.69
C PHE A 26 -11.00 22.21 59.24
N LEU A 27 -10.94 23.10 58.25
CA LEU A 27 -9.69 23.69 57.80
C LEU A 27 -9.51 25.01 58.52
N THR A 28 -8.40 25.13 59.27
CA THR A 28 -7.94 26.44 59.73
C THR A 28 -7.44 27.26 58.53
N GLU A 29 -7.34 28.58 58.64
CA GLU A 29 -6.80 29.42 57.56
C GLU A 29 -5.39 28.95 57.11
N LYS A 30 -4.54 28.54 58.05
CA LYS A 30 -3.22 27.98 57.76
C LYS A 30 -3.32 26.65 56.99
N SER A 31 -4.24 25.77 57.38
CA SER A 31 -4.50 24.51 56.70
C SER A 31 -5.04 24.74 55.28
N SER A 32 -5.97 25.69 55.11
CA SER A 32 -6.50 26.09 53.80
C SER A 32 -5.41 26.63 52.88
N ALA A 33 -4.49 27.47 53.41
CA ALA A 33 -3.36 27.98 52.64
C ALA A 33 -2.41 26.85 52.19
N ALA A 34 -2.12 25.90 53.08
CA ALA A 34 -1.28 24.73 52.76
C ALA A 34 -1.94 23.82 51.71
N VAL A 35 -3.25 23.58 51.82
CA VAL A 35 -4.02 22.82 50.82
C VAL A 35 -3.95 23.50 49.46
N ARG A 36 -4.15 24.82 49.39
CA ARG A 36 -4.05 25.57 48.14
C ARG A 36 -2.66 25.43 47.51
N LEU A 37 -1.60 25.56 48.29
CA LEU A 37 -0.23 25.37 47.79
C LEU A 37 0.01 23.95 47.25
N GLN A 38 -0.55 22.94 47.90
CA GLN A 38 -0.46 21.56 47.43
C GLN A 38 -1.22 21.35 46.10
N VAL A 39 -2.41 21.96 45.96
CA VAL A 39 -3.20 21.93 44.71
C VAL A 39 -2.41 22.55 43.55
N GLU A 40 -1.83 23.74 43.76
CA GLU A 40 -1.01 24.40 42.74
C GLU A 40 0.23 23.57 42.37
N LYS A 41 0.85 22.93 43.36
CA LYS A 41 1.99 22.02 43.11
C LYS A 41 1.56 20.83 42.26
N HIS A 42 0.46 20.15 42.60
CA HIS A 42 -0.05 19.03 41.82
C HIS A 42 -0.41 19.44 40.40
N LYS A 43 -1.07 20.58 40.21
CA LYS A 43 -1.34 21.15 38.89
C LYS A 43 -0.08 21.35 38.07
N SER A 44 0.96 21.95 38.66
CA SER A 44 2.25 22.13 38.00
C SER A 44 2.89 20.79 37.63
N ASP A 45 2.92 19.84 38.56
CA ASP A 45 3.49 18.50 38.34
C ASP A 45 2.74 17.73 37.25
N ILE A 46 1.40 17.79 37.23
CA ILE A 46 0.55 17.18 36.20
C ILE A 46 0.90 17.71 34.82
N MET A 47 0.94 19.03 34.67
CA MET A 47 1.20 19.67 33.38
C MET A 47 2.62 19.38 32.89
N LEU A 48 3.61 19.47 33.77
CA LEU A 48 5.00 19.17 33.42
C LEU A 48 5.18 17.70 33.06
N ALA A 49 4.60 16.78 33.85
CA ALA A 49 4.67 15.35 33.55
C ALA A 49 4.04 15.03 32.19
N PHE A 50 2.88 15.60 31.88
CA PHE A 50 2.21 15.39 30.60
C PHE A 50 3.01 15.95 29.41
N GLN A 51 3.64 17.11 29.57
CA GLN A 51 4.49 17.72 28.53
C GLN A 51 5.75 16.90 28.22
N HIS A 52 6.28 16.17 29.21
CA HIS A 52 7.45 15.30 29.06
C HIS A 52 7.06 13.83 28.85
N ASP A 53 5.83 13.56 28.40
CA ASP A 53 5.29 12.23 28.10
C ASP A 53 5.35 11.25 29.30
N ASN A 54 5.43 11.77 30.53
CA ASN A 54 5.40 10.99 31.76
C ASN A 54 3.96 10.82 32.26
N TYR A 55 3.17 10.09 31.48
CA TYR A 55 1.74 9.92 31.68
C TYR A 55 1.39 9.24 33.01
N GLN A 56 2.27 8.38 33.53
CA GLN A 56 2.07 7.72 34.82
C GLN A 56 2.15 8.71 36.00
N ILE A 57 3.09 9.65 35.97
CA ILE A 57 3.16 10.70 37.00
C ILE A 57 1.94 11.61 36.90
N ALA A 58 1.55 12.01 35.68
CA ALA A 58 0.34 12.81 35.48
C ALA A 58 -0.90 12.11 36.03
N GLN A 59 -1.06 10.80 35.78
CA GLN A 59 -2.15 9.99 36.32
C GLN A 59 -2.14 9.99 37.86
N THR A 60 -0.98 9.67 38.45
CA THR A 60 -0.84 9.62 39.92
C THR A 60 -1.22 10.95 40.56
N LYS A 61 -0.81 12.07 39.97
CA LYS A 61 -1.12 13.40 40.50
C LYS A 61 -2.57 13.81 40.29
N LEU A 62 -3.22 13.38 39.22
CA LEU A 62 -4.66 13.54 39.04
C LEU A 62 -5.45 12.71 40.04
N ASP A 63 -5.05 11.47 40.31
CA ASP A 63 -5.64 10.61 41.34
C ASP A 63 -5.51 11.23 42.73
N GLU A 64 -4.32 11.73 43.09
CA GLU A 64 -4.07 12.43 44.35
C GLU A 64 -4.95 13.68 44.50
N LEU A 65 -5.04 14.50 43.45
CA LEU A 65 -5.86 15.71 43.45
C LEU A 65 -7.37 15.40 43.54
N HIS A 66 -7.83 14.38 42.82
CA HIS A 66 -9.21 13.92 42.88
C HIS A 66 -9.56 13.33 44.25
N ALA A 67 -8.67 12.52 44.83
CA ALA A 67 -8.83 11.98 46.17
C ALA A 67 -8.86 13.08 47.24
N LEU A 68 -8.01 14.11 47.12
CA LEU A 68 -8.01 15.27 47.99
C LEU A 68 -9.37 16.00 47.94
N ASN A 69 -9.92 16.21 46.74
CA ASN A 69 -11.24 16.81 46.60
C ASN A 69 -12.35 15.93 47.20
N ASN A 70 -12.28 14.61 47.07
CA ASN A 70 -13.25 13.69 47.66
C ASN A 70 -13.27 13.73 49.19
N VAL A 71 -12.12 13.98 49.83
CA VAL A 71 -11.99 14.11 51.28
C VAL A 71 -12.48 15.47 51.78
N LEU A 72 -12.08 16.57 51.09
CA LEU A 72 -12.36 17.93 51.55
C LEU A 72 -13.67 18.51 51.02
N LYS A 73 -14.21 17.96 49.92
CA LYS A 73 -15.41 18.40 49.21
C LYS A 73 -15.42 19.92 48.99
N ASN A 74 -14.40 20.41 48.29
CA ASN A 74 -14.13 21.84 48.16
C ASN A 74 -14.23 22.27 46.69
N ASP A 75 -15.20 23.14 46.40
CA ASP A 75 -15.48 23.64 45.05
C ASP A 75 -14.26 24.27 44.35
N SER A 76 -13.34 24.89 45.09
CA SER A 76 -12.12 25.45 44.52
C SER A 76 -11.17 24.36 44.04
N ILE A 77 -11.04 23.25 44.77
CA ILE A 77 -10.18 22.11 44.38
C ILE A 77 -10.80 21.40 43.18
N GLU A 78 -12.12 21.24 43.19
CA GLU A 78 -12.87 20.68 42.06
C GLU A 78 -12.68 21.51 40.78
N SER A 79 -12.80 22.84 40.90
CA SER A 79 -12.57 23.77 39.79
C SER A 79 -11.15 23.64 39.21
N GLU A 80 -10.13 23.58 40.07
CA GLU A 80 -8.73 23.42 39.63
C GLU A 80 -8.47 22.05 38.98
N TYR A 81 -9.04 20.97 39.53
CA TYR A 81 -8.99 19.64 38.92
C TYR A 81 -9.63 19.65 37.52
N ASN A 82 -10.82 20.24 37.39
CA ASN A 82 -11.54 20.33 36.12
C ASN A 82 -10.79 21.18 35.09
N ASP A 83 -10.16 22.29 35.50
CA ASP A 83 -9.29 23.10 34.64
C ASP A 83 -8.08 22.29 34.13
N CYS A 84 -7.44 21.51 35.01
CA CYS A 84 -6.35 20.60 34.62
C CYS A 84 -6.83 19.58 33.58
N VAL A 85 -7.91 18.86 33.87
CA VAL A 85 -8.49 17.86 32.96
C VAL A 85 -8.82 18.48 31.60
N LYS A 86 -9.44 19.66 31.58
CA LYS A 86 -9.78 20.36 30.33
C LYS A 86 -8.55 20.72 29.50
N LYS A 87 -7.48 21.21 30.14
CA LYS A 87 -6.20 21.52 29.48
C LYS A 87 -5.53 20.26 28.93
N LEU A 88 -5.53 19.17 29.69
CA LEU A 88 -4.96 17.90 29.24
C LEU A 88 -5.75 17.32 28.06
N ILE A 89 -7.08 17.35 28.09
CA ILE A 89 -7.93 16.93 26.96
C ILE A 89 -7.58 17.75 25.72
N HIS A 90 -7.43 19.07 25.86
CA HIS A 90 -7.07 19.94 24.74
C HIS A 90 -5.70 19.57 24.14
N GLN A 91 -4.68 19.36 24.98
CA GLN A 91 -3.35 18.95 24.50
C GLN A 91 -3.35 17.54 23.89
N TRP A 92 -4.06 16.59 24.50
CA TRP A 92 -4.23 15.24 24.00
C TRP A 92 -4.85 15.22 22.61
N ASN A 93 -5.99 15.89 22.45
CA ASN A 93 -6.69 15.99 21.18
C ASN A 93 -5.84 16.74 20.14
N GLY A 94 -5.11 17.77 20.58
CA GLY A 94 -4.13 18.48 19.75
C GLY A 94 -3.03 17.56 19.20
N LYS A 95 -2.44 16.68 20.03
CA LYS A 95 -1.46 15.69 19.59
C LYS A 95 -2.04 14.74 18.53
N ILE A 96 -3.27 14.25 18.73
CA ILE A 96 -3.96 13.37 17.77
C ILE A 96 -4.17 14.08 16.42
N GLU A 97 -4.76 15.27 16.43
CA GLU A 97 -5.06 16.00 15.20
C GLU A 97 -3.78 16.46 14.47
N GLN A 98 -2.75 16.84 15.21
CA GLN A 98 -1.44 17.14 14.63
C GLN A 98 -0.84 15.92 13.93
N ALA A 99 -0.86 14.75 14.60
CA ALA A 99 -0.35 13.52 14.01
C ALA A 99 -1.12 13.14 12.73
N LYS A 100 -2.46 13.21 12.75
CA LYS A 100 -3.29 13.01 11.55
C LYS A 100 -2.91 13.98 10.44
N SER A 101 -2.81 15.27 10.75
CA SER A 101 -2.50 16.31 9.76
C SER A 101 -1.14 16.07 9.09
N VAL A 102 -0.11 15.79 9.88
CA VAL A 102 1.25 15.53 9.36
C VAL A 102 1.26 14.28 8.49
N PHE A 103 0.71 13.17 8.98
CA PHE A 103 0.67 11.93 8.22
C PHE A 103 -0.15 12.03 6.94
N ASN A 104 -1.33 12.66 7.01
CA ASN A 104 -2.21 12.83 5.86
C ASN A 104 -1.56 13.71 4.77
N LYS A 105 -0.78 14.73 5.15
CA LYS A 105 0.02 15.50 4.19
C LYS A 105 1.06 14.62 3.50
N SER A 106 1.81 13.82 4.25
CA SER A 106 2.84 12.93 3.69
C SER A 106 2.26 11.84 2.80
N ILE A 107 1.11 11.26 3.15
CA ILE A 107 0.50 10.16 2.39
C ILE A 107 -0.21 10.64 1.12
N VAL A 108 -0.73 11.87 1.08
CA VAL A 108 -1.40 12.43 -0.11
C VAL A 108 -0.41 13.04 -1.10
N ALA A 109 0.75 13.50 -0.63
CA ALA A 109 1.75 14.14 -1.49
C ALA A 109 2.22 13.24 -2.65
N PRO A 110 2.57 13.78 -3.83
CA PRO A 110 2.81 12.98 -5.05
C PRO A 110 4.09 12.13 -5.02
N HIS A 111 4.95 12.29 -4.01
CA HIS A 111 6.16 11.50 -3.79
C HIS A 111 5.94 10.35 -2.80
N ALA A 112 6.89 9.41 -2.76
CA ALA A 112 6.90 8.34 -1.77
C ALA A 112 6.94 8.90 -0.33
N ILE A 113 6.29 8.21 0.60
CA ILE A 113 6.38 8.53 2.03
C ILE A 113 7.68 7.95 2.61
N SER A 114 8.33 8.68 3.52
CA SER A 114 9.51 8.17 4.20
C SER A 114 9.13 7.14 5.27
N LYS A 115 10.07 6.26 5.63
CA LYS A 115 9.86 5.32 6.73
C LYS A 115 9.71 6.06 8.06
N GLU A 116 10.44 7.16 8.19
CA GLU A 116 10.49 8.04 9.34
C GLU A 116 9.13 8.69 9.60
N ASP A 117 8.40 9.11 8.56
CA ASP A 117 7.04 9.65 8.68
C ASP A 117 6.08 8.63 9.30
N VAL A 118 6.13 7.38 8.82
CA VAL A 118 5.26 6.30 9.29
C VAL A 118 5.64 5.88 10.72
N LEU A 119 6.94 5.86 11.05
CA LEU A 119 7.43 5.58 12.40
C LEU A 119 7.06 6.68 13.40
N ALA A 120 7.12 7.95 13.00
CA ALA A 120 6.68 9.07 13.83
C ALA A 120 5.19 8.95 14.16
N TYR A 121 4.36 8.59 13.17
CA TYR A 121 2.94 8.35 13.39
C TYR A 121 2.69 7.16 14.32
N LYS A 122 3.43 6.05 14.14
CA LYS A 122 3.36 4.88 15.03
C LYS A 122 3.75 5.23 16.47
N LYS A 123 4.82 6.01 16.65
CA LYS A 123 5.28 6.47 17.96
C LYS A 123 4.16 7.18 18.71
N THR A 124 3.44 8.11 18.06
CA THR A 124 2.30 8.79 18.69
C THR A 124 1.16 7.82 19.06
N ILE A 125 0.85 6.83 18.21
CA ILE A 125 -0.14 5.80 18.55
C ILE A 125 0.29 5.02 19.80
N ASP A 126 1.54 4.56 19.83
CA ASP A 126 2.06 3.74 20.92
C ASP A 126 2.13 4.54 22.23
N GLU A 127 2.52 5.81 22.17
CA GLU A 127 2.49 6.75 23.31
C GLU A 127 1.08 6.92 23.88
N LEU A 128 0.10 7.24 23.03
CA LEU A 128 -1.28 7.44 23.48
C LEU A 128 -1.90 6.14 24.03
N LYS A 129 -1.53 4.98 23.47
CA LYS A 129 -1.93 3.67 24.02
C LYS A 129 -1.30 3.39 25.38
N SER A 130 -0.02 3.74 25.57
CA SER A 130 0.64 3.61 26.88
C SER A 130 0.02 4.53 27.93
N ALA A 131 -0.55 5.65 27.48
CA ALA A 131 -1.20 6.66 28.29
C ALA A 131 -2.71 6.40 28.50
N ASP A 132 -3.25 5.27 28.03
CA ASP A 132 -4.67 4.92 28.16
C ASP A 132 -5.23 4.99 29.61
N PRO A 133 -4.45 4.69 30.68
CA PRO A 133 -4.92 4.88 32.06
C PRO A 133 -5.40 6.31 32.37
N LEU A 134 -4.83 7.35 31.73
CA LEU A 134 -5.26 8.75 31.88
C LEU A 134 -6.71 8.98 31.47
N ARG A 135 -7.26 8.13 30.60
CA ARG A 135 -8.64 8.27 30.13
C ARG A 135 -9.69 8.09 31.21
N SER A 136 -9.32 7.49 32.34
CA SER A 136 -10.18 7.45 33.54
C SER A 136 -10.59 8.86 33.99
N HIS A 137 -9.68 9.84 33.88
CA HIS A 137 -9.95 11.26 34.10
C HIS A 137 -10.37 11.99 32.83
N LEU A 138 -9.77 11.67 31.68
CA LEU A 138 -9.97 12.37 30.41
C LEU A 138 -11.12 11.77 29.58
N LYS A 139 -12.33 11.73 30.13
CA LYS A 139 -13.48 11.02 29.51
C LYS A 139 -13.84 11.52 28.11
N ASP A 140 -13.66 12.82 27.85
CA ASP A 140 -13.96 13.45 26.55
C ASP A 140 -12.75 13.47 25.60
N ALA A 141 -11.63 12.84 25.96
CA ALA A 141 -10.46 12.75 25.07
C ALA A 141 -10.72 11.78 23.92
N ILE A 142 -10.23 12.15 22.73
CA ILE A 142 -10.30 11.31 21.52
C ILE A 142 -9.50 10.02 21.78
N SER A 143 -10.08 8.87 21.42
CA SER A 143 -9.40 7.58 21.54
C SER A 143 -8.17 7.52 20.63
N ALA A 144 -7.11 6.83 21.07
CA ALA A 144 -5.97 6.50 20.21
C ALA A 144 -6.39 5.70 18.96
N ASP A 145 -7.53 4.99 19.04
CA ASP A 145 -8.12 4.28 17.90
C ASP A 145 -8.48 5.20 16.73
N ALA A 146 -8.69 6.49 16.96
CA ALA A 146 -8.95 7.45 15.89
C ALA A 146 -7.75 7.59 14.92
N LEU A 147 -6.52 7.35 15.40
CA LEU A 147 -5.34 7.31 14.54
C LEU A 147 -5.28 6.01 13.72
N VAL A 148 -5.68 4.89 14.32
CA VAL A 148 -5.79 3.60 13.62
C VAL A 148 -6.87 3.66 12.54
N GLN A 149 -8.01 4.27 12.85
CA GLN A 149 -9.08 4.52 11.88
C GLN A 149 -8.60 5.41 10.74
N ASN A 150 -7.89 6.51 11.03
CA ASN A 150 -7.30 7.34 9.99
C ASN A 150 -6.33 6.56 9.09
N LEU A 151 -5.49 5.67 9.64
CA LEU A 151 -4.64 4.78 8.82
C LEU A 151 -5.46 3.86 7.91
N ASN A 152 -6.55 3.28 8.43
CA ASN A 152 -7.47 2.48 7.63
C ASN A 152 -8.04 3.31 6.49
N ASP A 153 -8.56 4.50 6.77
CA ASP A 153 -9.16 5.38 5.77
C ASP A 153 -8.15 5.77 4.68
N GLN A 154 -6.92 6.15 5.07
CA GLN A 154 -5.87 6.49 4.11
C GLN A 154 -5.42 5.29 3.27
N THR A 155 -5.35 4.09 3.87
CA THR A 155 -5.01 2.86 3.14
C THR A 155 -6.09 2.52 2.11
N HIS A 156 -7.37 2.58 2.49
CA HIS A 156 -8.48 2.35 1.55
C HIS A 156 -8.50 3.39 0.43
N HIS A 157 -8.23 4.66 0.75
CA HIS A 157 -8.10 5.71 -0.26
C HIS A 157 -6.98 5.38 -1.26
N LEU A 158 -5.79 5.00 -0.81
CA LEU A 158 -4.69 4.61 -1.69
C LEU A 158 -5.05 3.41 -2.59
N ILE A 159 -5.78 2.42 -2.06
CA ILE A 159 -6.25 1.27 -2.86
C ILE A 159 -7.22 1.75 -3.94
N SER A 160 -8.18 2.61 -3.60
CA SER A 160 -9.11 3.18 -4.58
C SER A 160 -8.41 3.99 -5.67
N GLU A 161 -7.37 4.74 -5.31
CA GLU A 161 -6.58 5.50 -6.29
C GLU A 161 -5.73 4.61 -7.20
N ILE A 162 -5.22 3.48 -6.69
CA ILE A 162 -4.58 2.45 -7.52
C ILE A 162 -5.56 1.88 -8.55
N GLU A 163 -6.82 1.67 -8.15
CA GLU A 163 -7.86 1.16 -9.04
C GLU A 163 -8.30 2.19 -10.09
N LYS A 164 -8.26 3.49 -9.79
CA LYS A 164 -8.65 4.53 -10.76
C LYS A 164 -7.52 4.93 -11.71
N ASN A 165 -6.29 4.94 -11.23
CA ASN A 165 -5.14 5.48 -11.96
C ASN A 165 -4.30 4.38 -12.63
N MET A 166 -4.95 3.33 -13.12
CA MET A 166 -4.28 2.14 -13.69
C MET A 166 -3.38 2.45 -14.90
N GLU A 167 -3.59 3.58 -15.56
CA GLU A 167 -2.82 4.03 -16.73
C GLU A 167 -1.60 4.89 -16.38
N ASN A 168 -1.42 5.28 -15.10
CA ASN A 168 -0.33 6.13 -14.66
C ASN A 168 0.65 5.35 -13.78
N GLU A 169 1.71 4.80 -14.38
CA GLU A 169 2.59 3.85 -13.72
C GLU A 169 3.44 4.51 -12.62
N ILE A 170 3.75 5.81 -12.79
CA ILE A 170 4.46 6.60 -11.78
C ILE A 170 3.57 6.74 -10.54
N ALA A 171 2.29 7.09 -10.71
CA ALA A 171 1.34 7.21 -9.60
C ALA A 171 1.13 5.85 -8.91
N LEU A 172 0.93 4.77 -9.68
CA LEU A 172 0.80 3.42 -9.15
C LEU A 172 2.00 3.02 -8.29
N LYS A 173 3.22 3.32 -8.77
CA LYS A 173 4.45 3.05 -8.03
C LYS A 173 4.45 3.77 -6.69
N VAL A 174 4.16 5.07 -6.69
CA VAL A 174 4.13 5.89 -5.47
C VAL A 174 3.10 5.35 -4.48
N HIS A 175 1.88 5.04 -4.94
CA HIS A 175 0.83 4.52 -4.06
C HIS A 175 1.17 3.15 -3.48
N LEU A 176 1.71 2.23 -4.29
CA LEU A 176 2.18 0.93 -3.80
C LEU A 176 3.33 1.05 -2.81
N ASP A 177 4.32 1.90 -3.09
CA ASP A 177 5.45 2.11 -2.19
C ASP A 177 4.98 2.69 -0.84
N LYS A 178 3.98 3.58 -0.84
CA LYS A 178 3.34 4.07 0.40
C LYS A 178 2.67 2.96 1.18
N LEU A 179 1.85 2.13 0.52
CA LEU A 179 1.21 0.99 1.17
C LEU A 179 2.26 -0.01 1.71
N ALA A 180 3.36 -0.20 1.00
CA ALA A 180 4.46 -1.05 1.45
C ALA A 180 5.11 -0.49 2.73
N GLN A 181 5.36 0.83 2.80
CA GLN A 181 5.88 1.47 4.01
C GLN A 181 4.92 1.37 5.19
N VAL A 182 3.62 1.61 4.96
CA VAL A 182 2.57 1.43 5.98
C VAL A 182 2.57 -0.01 6.48
N LYS A 183 2.55 -1.01 5.59
CA LYS A 183 2.64 -2.44 5.95
C LYS A 183 3.89 -2.75 6.77
N ASN A 184 5.05 -2.20 6.40
CA ASN A 184 6.32 -2.51 7.07
C ASN A 184 6.32 -2.03 8.53
N VAL A 185 5.65 -0.92 8.83
CA VAL A 185 5.54 -0.38 10.19
C VAL A 185 4.31 -0.93 10.93
N PHE A 186 3.22 -1.20 10.20
CA PHE A 186 1.95 -1.74 10.70
C PHE A 186 1.60 -3.05 9.99
N PRO A 187 2.10 -4.21 10.48
CA PRO A 187 1.89 -5.50 9.81
C PRO A 187 0.42 -5.90 9.58
N ASN A 188 -0.51 -5.35 10.36
CA ASN A 188 -1.95 -5.57 10.20
C ASN A 188 -2.48 -5.13 8.83
N PHE A 189 -1.76 -4.26 8.12
CA PHE A 189 -2.11 -3.79 6.78
C PHE A 189 -1.53 -4.66 5.65
N ALA A 190 -0.89 -5.79 5.98
CA ALA A 190 -0.33 -6.70 4.99
C ALA A 190 -1.39 -7.28 4.04
N SER A 191 -2.61 -7.54 4.53
CA SER A 191 -3.73 -8.01 3.71
C SER A 191 -4.16 -6.96 2.69
N ALA A 192 -4.31 -5.71 3.12
CA ALA A 192 -4.68 -4.57 2.26
C ALA A 192 -3.63 -4.32 1.17
N TYR A 193 -2.35 -4.31 1.53
CA TYR A 193 -1.26 -4.23 0.54
C TYR A 193 -1.29 -5.40 -0.45
N LYS A 194 -1.46 -6.64 0.03
CA LYS A 194 -1.55 -7.83 -0.81
C LYS A 194 -2.72 -7.73 -1.80
N GLN A 195 -3.87 -7.26 -1.34
CA GLN A 195 -5.05 -7.04 -2.18
C GLN A 195 -4.76 -6.05 -3.31
N ALA A 196 -4.13 -4.91 -3.00
CA ALA A 196 -3.75 -3.91 -4.01
C ALA A 196 -2.82 -4.51 -5.08
N CYS A 197 -1.79 -5.26 -4.66
CA CYS A 197 -0.90 -5.95 -5.58
C CYS A 197 -1.62 -7.02 -6.42
N GLN A 198 -2.57 -7.75 -5.84
CA GLN A 198 -3.36 -8.77 -6.55
C GLN A 198 -4.28 -8.15 -7.61
N THR A 199 -4.92 -7.01 -7.32
CA THR A 199 -5.75 -6.29 -8.29
C THR A 199 -4.93 -5.89 -9.51
N LEU A 200 -3.74 -5.30 -9.29
CA LEU A 200 -2.82 -4.93 -10.36
C LEU A 200 -2.31 -6.16 -11.13
N ALA A 201 -1.88 -7.21 -10.43
CA ALA A 201 -1.41 -8.44 -11.06
C ALA A 201 -2.49 -9.09 -11.95
N LYS A 202 -3.76 -9.07 -11.53
CA LYS A 202 -4.88 -9.60 -12.32
C LYS A 202 -5.06 -8.84 -13.64
N LEU A 203 -4.96 -7.51 -13.61
CA LEU A 203 -5.06 -6.67 -14.82
C LEU A 203 -3.91 -6.94 -15.78
N LEU A 204 -2.69 -7.03 -15.25
CA LEU A 204 -1.51 -7.36 -16.05
C LEU A 204 -1.61 -8.74 -16.67
N THR A 205 -2.15 -9.71 -15.93
CA THR A 205 -2.44 -11.05 -16.44
C THR A 205 -3.44 -11.00 -17.60
N ASN A 206 -4.49 -10.18 -17.50
CA ASN A 206 -5.43 -9.99 -18.61
C ASN A 206 -4.74 -9.36 -19.83
N SER A 207 -3.87 -8.35 -19.64
CA SER A 207 -3.11 -7.75 -20.74
C SER A 207 -2.19 -8.77 -21.43
N VAL A 208 -1.50 -9.62 -20.66
CA VAL A 208 -0.69 -10.72 -21.20
C VAL A 208 -1.55 -11.69 -21.99
N ASN A 209 -2.69 -12.11 -21.45
CA ASN A 209 -3.57 -13.06 -22.13
C ASN A 209 -4.13 -12.48 -23.44
N ASN A 210 -4.51 -11.21 -23.44
CA ASN A 210 -4.94 -10.51 -24.66
C ASN A 210 -3.81 -10.46 -25.70
N ALA A 211 -2.56 -10.21 -25.28
CA ALA A 211 -1.41 -10.24 -26.18
C ALA A 211 -1.19 -11.64 -26.77
N LYS A 212 -1.31 -12.72 -25.97
CA LYS A 212 -1.23 -14.11 -26.44
C LYS A 212 -2.28 -14.40 -27.52
N GLU A 213 -3.53 -14.02 -27.30
CA GLU A 213 -4.61 -14.19 -28.28
C GLU A 213 -4.35 -13.37 -29.56
N CYS A 214 -3.78 -12.17 -29.44
CA CYS A 214 -3.42 -11.34 -30.59
C CYS A 214 -2.30 -11.96 -31.43
N ILE A 215 -1.33 -12.66 -30.81
CA ILE A 215 -0.28 -13.41 -31.53
C ILE A 215 -0.94 -14.48 -32.42
N GLU A 216 -1.84 -15.29 -31.87
CA GLU A 216 -2.53 -16.36 -32.62
C GLU A 216 -3.35 -15.83 -33.81
N LYS A 217 -3.88 -14.61 -33.67
CA LYS A 217 -4.69 -13.93 -34.71
C LYS A 217 -3.88 -13.05 -35.65
N ASN A 218 -2.55 -13.04 -35.57
CA ASN A 218 -1.67 -12.19 -36.37
C ASN A 218 -1.92 -10.67 -36.20
N LYS A 219 -2.43 -10.26 -35.04
CA LYS A 219 -2.73 -8.86 -34.70
C LYS A 219 -1.50 -8.17 -34.09
N PHE A 220 -0.45 -8.01 -34.89
CA PHE A 220 0.88 -7.62 -34.38
C PHE A 220 0.91 -6.24 -33.73
N GLU A 221 0.14 -5.29 -34.23
CA GLU A 221 0.04 -3.94 -33.65
C GLU A 221 -0.53 -3.97 -32.23
N GLU A 222 -1.54 -4.80 -31.99
CA GLU A 222 -2.11 -5.04 -30.68
C GLU A 222 -1.14 -5.78 -29.76
N VAL A 223 -0.36 -6.73 -30.28
CA VAL A 223 0.73 -7.38 -29.52
C VAL A 223 1.76 -6.35 -29.07
N ARG A 224 2.20 -5.47 -29.96
CA ARG A 224 3.14 -4.39 -29.64
C ARG A 224 2.60 -3.49 -28.54
N LYS A 225 1.35 -3.01 -28.67
CA LYS A 225 0.69 -2.18 -27.64
C LYS A 225 0.58 -2.90 -26.31
N GLY A 226 0.25 -4.20 -26.32
CA GLY A 226 0.21 -5.03 -25.12
C GLY A 226 1.57 -5.15 -24.44
N LEU A 227 2.62 -5.42 -25.20
CA LEU A 227 4.00 -5.47 -24.69
C LEU A 227 4.44 -4.12 -24.11
N GLU A 228 4.18 -3.01 -24.80
CA GLU A 228 4.49 -1.67 -24.32
C GLU A 228 3.75 -1.37 -22.99
N ALA A 229 2.48 -1.74 -22.86
CA ALA A 229 1.73 -1.58 -21.61
C ALA A 229 2.33 -2.42 -20.46
N ILE A 230 2.75 -3.66 -20.72
CA ILE A 230 3.41 -4.52 -19.73
C ILE A 230 4.79 -3.96 -19.34
N VAL A 231 5.52 -3.41 -20.31
CA VAL A 231 6.83 -2.79 -20.06
C VAL A 231 6.71 -1.59 -19.14
N LYS A 232 5.69 -0.75 -19.32
CA LYS A 232 5.53 0.46 -18.51
C LYS A 232 5.37 0.16 -17.02
N VAL A 233 4.89 -1.03 -16.64
CA VAL A 233 4.79 -1.46 -15.24
C VAL A 233 6.07 -2.09 -14.68
N LEU A 234 7.15 -2.17 -15.45
CA LEU A 234 8.44 -2.66 -14.97
C LEU A 234 8.96 -1.96 -13.69
N PRO A 235 8.75 -0.64 -13.48
CA PRO A 235 9.11 0.03 -12.22
C PRO A 235 8.35 -0.52 -10.98
N LEU A 236 7.24 -1.25 -11.18
CA LEU A 236 6.45 -1.87 -10.12
C LEU A 236 6.97 -3.27 -9.74
N GLN A 237 7.98 -3.80 -10.42
CA GLN A 237 8.48 -5.17 -10.22
C GLN A 237 8.82 -5.48 -8.76
N SER A 238 9.40 -4.53 -8.01
CA SER A 238 9.73 -4.73 -6.58
C SER A 238 8.51 -5.05 -5.72
N ASN A 239 7.34 -4.52 -6.10
CA ASN A 239 6.06 -4.75 -5.41
C ASN A 239 5.34 -5.99 -5.94
N LEU A 240 5.53 -6.34 -7.22
CA LEU A 240 4.71 -7.35 -7.91
C LEU A 240 5.39 -8.71 -8.12
N VAL A 241 6.72 -8.82 -8.01
CA VAL A 241 7.50 -10.01 -8.43
C VAL A 241 6.98 -11.36 -7.91
N SER A 242 6.39 -11.40 -6.73
CA SER A 242 5.84 -12.64 -6.14
C SER A 242 4.49 -13.07 -6.73
N LEU A 243 3.78 -12.15 -7.39
CA LEU A 243 2.46 -12.36 -7.98
C LEU A 243 2.50 -12.31 -9.51
N PHE A 244 3.34 -11.45 -10.07
CA PHE A 244 3.47 -11.23 -11.50
C PHE A 244 4.91 -10.79 -11.80
N ASP A 245 5.66 -11.65 -12.49
CA ASP A 245 7.04 -11.37 -12.87
C ASP A 245 7.06 -10.74 -14.27
N VAL A 246 7.10 -9.40 -14.31
CA VAL A 246 7.01 -8.60 -15.55
C VAL A 246 8.06 -9.04 -16.56
N LYS A 247 9.31 -9.29 -16.10
CA LYS A 247 10.41 -9.68 -16.99
C LYS A 247 10.17 -11.05 -17.62
N LYS A 248 9.68 -12.02 -16.85
CA LYS A 248 9.39 -13.36 -17.37
C LYS A 248 8.23 -13.33 -18.34
N GLU A 249 7.19 -12.56 -18.07
CA GLU A 249 6.03 -12.48 -18.97
C GLU A 249 6.39 -11.80 -20.30
N ILE A 250 7.22 -10.75 -20.29
CA ILE A 250 7.76 -10.16 -21.53
C ILE A 250 8.54 -11.22 -22.33
N GLN A 251 9.50 -11.90 -21.70
CA GLN A 251 10.29 -12.96 -22.36
C GLN A 251 9.43 -14.09 -22.92
N HIS A 252 8.38 -14.47 -22.19
CA HIS A 252 7.45 -15.50 -22.62
C HIS A 252 6.67 -15.06 -23.86
N LEU A 253 6.17 -13.82 -23.89
CA LEU A 253 5.49 -13.26 -25.05
C LEU A 253 6.42 -13.12 -26.26
N GLU A 254 7.67 -12.68 -26.06
CA GLU A 254 8.69 -12.64 -27.12
C GLU A 254 8.91 -14.03 -27.73
N THR A 255 9.09 -15.04 -26.87
CA THR A 255 9.31 -16.44 -27.29
C THR A 255 8.09 -16.98 -28.03
N LEU A 256 6.88 -16.68 -27.56
CA LEU A 256 5.64 -17.12 -28.18
C LEU A 256 5.47 -16.51 -29.57
N LEU A 257 5.70 -15.20 -29.71
CA LEU A 257 5.64 -14.52 -31.00
C LEU A 257 6.67 -15.11 -31.97
N MET A 258 7.92 -15.29 -31.53
CA MET A 258 8.96 -15.87 -32.39
C MET A 258 8.64 -17.31 -32.80
N THR A 259 8.07 -18.11 -31.90
CA THR A 259 7.64 -19.49 -32.22
C THR A 259 6.54 -19.48 -33.26
N HIS A 260 5.57 -18.58 -33.13
CA HIS A 260 4.48 -18.40 -34.09
C HIS A 260 5.01 -18.00 -35.48
N LEU A 261 5.89 -17.01 -35.56
CA LEU A 261 6.47 -16.57 -36.83
C LEU A 261 7.35 -17.65 -37.48
N ASN A 262 8.12 -18.41 -36.70
CA ASN A 262 8.87 -19.56 -37.20
C ASN A 262 7.95 -20.66 -37.76
N SER A 263 6.78 -20.87 -37.16
CA SER A 263 5.77 -21.80 -37.69
C SER A 263 5.24 -21.36 -39.06
N VAL A 264 5.00 -20.05 -39.23
CA VAL A 264 4.62 -19.45 -40.52
C VAL A 264 5.72 -19.69 -41.58
N VAL A 265 6.98 -19.38 -41.24
CA VAL A 265 8.14 -19.63 -42.12
C VAL A 265 8.26 -21.10 -42.49
N ASN A 266 8.19 -22.01 -41.51
CA ASN A 266 8.33 -23.45 -41.75
C ASN A 266 7.24 -23.99 -42.68
N LYS A 267 6.00 -23.50 -42.57
CA LYS A 267 4.91 -23.85 -43.51
C LYS A 267 5.27 -23.44 -44.93
N GLY A 268 5.84 -22.25 -45.14
CA GLY A 268 6.30 -21.78 -46.44
C GLY A 268 7.49 -22.61 -46.98
N ILE A 269 8.49 -22.89 -46.14
CA ILE A 269 9.67 -23.69 -46.53
C ILE A 269 9.28 -25.11 -46.94
N VAL A 270 8.29 -25.73 -46.30
CA VAL A 270 7.80 -27.05 -46.70
C VAL A 270 7.22 -27.04 -48.12
N VAL A 271 6.52 -25.96 -48.49
CA VAL A 271 5.97 -25.78 -49.83
C VAL A 271 7.09 -25.59 -50.87
N THR A 272 8.07 -24.72 -50.60
CA THR A 272 9.21 -24.54 -51.50
C THR A 272 10.02 -25.83 -51.67
N LYS A 273 10.28 -26.57 -50.59
CA LYS A 273 10.99 -27.85 -50.65
C LYS A 273 10.22 -28.93 -51.41
N ARG A 274 8.89 -28.98 -51.33
CA ARG A 274 8.08 -29.91 -52.12
C ARG A 274 8.24 -29.66 -53.62
N ALA A 275 8.15 -28.39 -54.03
CA ALA A 275 8.33 -27.99 -55.42
C ALA A 275 9.72 -28.37 -55.97
N VAL A 276 10.77 -28.30 -55.14
CA VAL A 276 12.14 -28.69 -55.49
C VAL A 276 12.33 -30.21 -55.51
N LYS A 277 11.66 -30.98 -54.64
CA LYS A 277 11.82 -32.44 -54.58
C LYS A 277 11.10 -33.18 -55.71
N ASP A 278 9.95 -32.67 -56.16
CA ASP A 278 9.29 -33.15 -57.38
C ASP A 278 10.17 -32.95 -58.63
N GLU A 279 11.21 -32.10 -58.53
CA GLU A 279 12.23 -31.88 -59.56
C GLU A 279 13.32 -32.98 -59.58
N SER A 280 13.67 -33.58 -58.44
CA SER A 280 14.71 -34.62 -58.38
C SER A 280 14.19 -36.00 -58.77
N ASP A 281 12.92 -36.30 -58.50
CA ASP A 281 12.33 -37.60 -58.84
C ASP A 281 11.89 -37.69 -60.31
N SER A 282 11.72 -36.55 -60.99
CA SER A 282 11.37 -36.48 -62.41
C SER A 282 12.57 -36.34 -63.36
N LYS A 283 13.77 -36.02 -62.84
CA LYS A 283 15.01 -35.98 -63.62
C LYS A 283 15.72 -37.34 -63.59
N LYS A 284 15.12 -38.35 -64.24
CA LYS A 284 15.87 -39.51 -64.73
C LYS A 284 16.09 -39.53 -66.24
N GLU A 285 15.49 -38.62 -66.99
CA GLU A 285 15.76 -38.51 -68.43
C GLU A 285 15.91 -37.04 -68.86
N GLU A 286 16.99 -36.83 -69.59
CA GLU A 286 17.37 -35.69 -70.44
C GLU A 286 17.99 -34.43 -69.80
N LYS A 287 19.25 -34.23 -70.22
CA LYS A 287 20.07 -33.02 -70.11
C LYS A 287 19.45 -31.94 -70.99
N ASP A 288 19.23 -30.75 -70.44
CA ASP A 288 19.54 -29.55 -71.20
C ASP A 288 19.82 -28.32 -70.32
N ASP A 289 20.82 -27.57 -70.78
CA ASP A 289 21.26 -26.28 -70.27
C ASP A 289 20.23 -25.20 -70.62
N ASN A 290 19.43 -24.75 -69.65
CA ASN A 290 19.16 -23.33 -69.40
C ASN A 290 18.08 -23.10 -68.35
N SER A 291 18.24 -21.97 -67.68
CA SER A 291 17.24 -21.24 -66.90
C SER A 291 17.07 -21.66 -65.43
N SER A 292 17.59 -20.79 -64.58
CA SER A 292 17.15 -20.54 -63.20
C SER A 292 15.67 -20.11 -63.09
N SER A 293 14.91 -20.13 -64.19
CA SER A 293 13.51 -19.67 -64.27
C SER A 293 12.48 -20.78 -64.01
N VAL A 294 12.90 -22.04 -63.85
CA VAL A 294 11.98 -23.21 -63.77
C VAL A 294 11.42 -23.48 -62.36
N ARG A 295 11.94 -22.83 -61.30
CA ARG A 295 11.49 -23.11 -59.91
C ARG A 295 10.02 -22.76 -59.64
N VAL A 296 9.45 -21.78 -60.34
CA VAL A 296 8.10 -21.25 -60.06
C VAL A 296 7.00 -21.98 -60.85
N SER A 297 7.33 -22.68 -61.95
CA SER A 297 6.35 -23.20 -62.90
C SER A 297 5.58 -24.45 -62.43
N LYS A 298 5.93 -25.04 -61.28
CA LYS A 298 5.26 -26.21 -60.68
C LYS A 298 4.53 -25.94 -59.35
N LEU A 299 4.59 -24.71 -58.82
CA LEU A 299 3.80 -24.36 -57.64
C LEU A 299 2.32 -24.31 -58.02
N THR A 300 1.46 -24.95 -57.23
CA THR A 300 0.02 -24.81 -57.43
C THR A 300 -0.40 -23.37 -57.12
N LYS A 301 -1.53 -22.93 -57.67
CA LYS A 301 -2.09 -21.61 -57.33
C LYS A 301 -2.25 -21.44 -55.80
N SER A 302 -2.65 -22.49 -55.09
CA SER A 302 -2.77 -22.46 -53.63
C SER A 302 -1.42 -22.36 -52.90
N ASP A 303 -0.36 -22.93 -53.46
CA ASP A 303 0.99 -22.83 -52.90
C ASP A 303 1.54 -21.40 -53.03
N ILE A 304 1.29 -20.75 -54.18
CA ILE A 304 1.65 -19.34 -54.41
C ILE A 304 0.87 -18.43 -53.45
N GLU A 305 -0.45 -18.61 -53.35
CA GLU A 305 -1.30 -17.85 -52.43
C GLU A 305 -0.84 -18.00 -50.96
N LEU A 306 -0.40 -19.19 -50.56
CA LEU A 306 0.14 -19.42 -49.21
C LEU A 306 1.46 -18.68 -48.99
N LEU A 307 2.38 -18.72 -49.97
CA LEU A 307 3.67 -18.03 -49.86
C LEU A 307 3.49 -16.51 -49.80
N GLU A 308 2.62 -15.95 -50.64
CA GLU A 308 2.27 -14.53 -50.62
C GLU A 308 1.68 -14.13 -49.25
N ALA A 309 0.72 -14.91 -48.73
CA ALA A 309 0.14 -14.67 -47.42
C ALA A 309 1.19 -14.69 -46.28
N ASN A 310 2.13 -15.65 -46.33
CA ASN A 310 3.20 -15.74 -45.35
C ASN A 310 4.18 -14.56 -45.44
N ILE A 311 4.54 -14.12 -46.66
CA ILE A 311 5.39 -12.94 -46.87
C ILE A 311 4.71 -11.70 -46.28
N ILE A 312 3.44 -11.47 -46.61
CA ILE A 312 2.67 -10.32 -46.11
C ILE A 312 2.61 -10.33 -44.57
N LEU A 313 2.38 -11.49 -43.96
CA LEU A 313 2.35 -11.64 -42.50
C LEU A 313 3.71 -11.29 -41.86
N LEU A 314 4.80 -11.84 -42.39
CA LEU A 314 6.14 -11.61 -41.85
C LEU A 314 6.61 -10.17 -42.08
N GLU A 315 6.29 -9.59 -43.23
CA GLU A 315 6.56 -8.19 -43.53
C GLU A 315 5.78 -7.26 -42.57
N THR A 316 4.50 -7.56 -42.33
CA THR A 316 3.68 -6.81 -41.36
C THR A 316 4.29 -6.88 -39.96
N ALA A 317 4.68 -8.07 -39.50
CA ALA A 317 5.34 -8.23 -38.21
C ALA A 317 6.68 -7.46 -38.16
N MET A 318 7.50 -7.55 -39.20
CA MET A 318 8.76 -6.81 -39.29
C MET A 318 8.51 -5.30 -39.18
N ASN A 319 7.57 -4.76 -39.94
CA ASN A 319 7.26 -3.33 -39.94
C ASN A 319 6.74 -2.86 -38.57
N VAL A 320 5.85 -3.63 -37.94
CA VAL A 320 5.34 -3.31 -36.61
C VAL A 320 6.46 -3.29 -35.57
N PHE A 321 7.39 -4.25 -35.61
CA PHE A 321 8.47 -4.36 -34.61
C PHE A 321 9.79 -3.70 -35.03
N GLU A 322 9.84 -3.03 -36.18
CA GLU A 322 11.05 -2.36 -36.68
C GLU A 322 11.48 -1.26 -35.71
N SER A 323 10.52 -0.44 -35.26
CA SER A 323 10.77 0.63 -34.30
C SER A 323 11.22 0.04 -32.97
N PRO A 324 12.43 0.41 -32.47
CA PRO A 324 13.02 -0.19 -31.28
C PRO A 324 12.22 0.11 -30.02
N CYS A 325 12.17 -0.87 -29.10
CA CYS A 325 11.74 -0.69 -27.73
C CYS A 325 12.88 -1.15 -26.81
N GLU A 326 13.26 -0.34 -25.82
CA GLU A 326 14.41 -0.62 -24.95
C GLU A 326 14.26 -1.90 -24.11
N HIS A 327 13.03 -2.40 -23.97
CA HIS A 327 12.68 -3.44 -23.01
C HIS A 327 12.29 -4.79 -23.63
N PHE A 328 12.20 -4.89 -24.96
CA PHE A 328 12.04 -6.16 -25.68
C PHE A 328 12.79 -6.10 -27.03
N ASN A 329 13.49 -7.17 -27.38
CA ASN A 329 14.41 -7.20 -28.53
C ASN A 329 13.83 -8.06 -29.67
N LEU A 330 12.74 -7.58 -30.26
CA LEU A 330 12.04 -8.26 -31.35
C LEU A 330 12.45 -7.77 -32.74
N SER A 331 12.93 -6.53 -32.86
CA SER A 331 13.28 -5.89 -34.15
C SER A 331 14.28 -6.72 -34.96
N LYS A 332 15.44 -7.05 -34.34
CA LYS A 332 16.50 -7.83 -35.00
C LYS A 332 16.06 -9.25 -35.38
N PRO A 333 15.57 -10.10 -34.46
CA PRO A 333 15.24 -11.48 -34.81
C PRO A 333 14.09 -11.59 -35.83
N ILE A 334 13.09 -10.71 -35.79
CA ILE A 334 12.00 -10.72 -36.79
C ILE A 334 12.52 -10.31 -38.17
N LYS A 335 13.38 -9.28 -38.24
CA LYS A 335 13.99 -8.84 -39.50
C LYS A 335 14.90 -9.91 -40.12
N GLU A 336 15.71 -10.58 -39.32
CA GLU A 336 16.53 -11.71 -39.77
C GLU A 336 15.68 -12.87 -40.27
N LEU A 337 14.59 -13.19 -39.56
CA LEU A 337 13.66 -14.25 -39.96
C LEU A 337 12.98 -13.94 -41.31
N PHE A 338 12.52 -12.70 -41.51
CA PHE A 338 11.91 -12.27 -42.77
C PHE A 338 12.88 -12.35 -43.95
N HIS A 339 14.08 -11.79 -43.81
CA HIS A 339 15.08 -11.83 -44.88
C HIS A 339 15.55 -13.26 -45.19
N SER A 340 15.74 -14.10 -44.17
CA SER A 340 16.09 -15.50 -44.37
C SER A 340 15.01 -16.24 -45.15
N PHE A 341 13.74 -15.95 -44.89
CA PHE A 341 12.63 -16.57 -45.61
C PHE A 341 12.54 -16.09 -47.06
N LEU A 342 12.69 -14.79 -47.31
CA LEU A 342 12.74 -14.23 -48.66
C LEU A 342 13.87 -14.82 -49.50
N ASN A 343 15.08 -14.95 -48.93
CA ASN A 343 16.23 -15.54 -49.60
C ASN A 343 16.06 -17.01 -49.94
N GLU A 344 15.22 -17.75 -49.20
CA GLU A 344 14.91 -19.16 -49.49
C GLU A 344 13.88 -19.29 -50.64
N ILE A 345 13.04 -18.26 -50.85
CA ILE A 345 12.02 -18.24 -51.90
C ILE A 345 12.61 -17.79 -53.25
N ILE A 346 13.48 -16.78 -53.25
CA ILE A 346 14.20 -16.26 -54.43
C ILE A 346 15.25 -17.28 -54.89
#